data_AF-A0A7V3QJF2-F1
#
_entry.id   AF-A0A7V3QJF2-F1
#
_cell.length_a   1.000
_cell.length_b   1.000
_cell.length_c   1.000
_cell.angle_alpha   90.00
_cell.angle_beta   90.00
_cell.angle_gamma   90.00
#
_symmetry.space_group_name_H-M   'P 1'
#
loop_
_entity.id
_entity.type
_entity.pdbx_description
1 polymer ?
#
loop_
_entity_poly.entity_id
_entity_poly.type
_entity_poly.pdbx_seq_one_letter_code
_entity_poly.pdbx_strand_id
1 'polypeptide(L)'
;MKKFFIIVFLFVGVFGIFSNADVKVVKDKVDSRLYREIFSILKSLDLTPSQKEEIKGIINDFNQSVLNLLSQRRGISIECHKMLASKDFDEDKFMQMQENIAEINKEIYIQRAQTLLKILKTLDDRQIKIMRGKLSKLEKEIEELSE
;
A
#
# COMPACT_ATOMS: atom_id res chain seq x y z
N MET A 1 -8.81 25.71 4.13
CA MET A 1 -7.60 24.87 3.96
C MET A 1 -7.18 24.05 5.19
N LYS A 2 -7.96 23.93 6.27
CA LYS A 2 -7.62 23.08 7.44
C LYS A 2 -8.16 21.63 7.38
N LYS A 3 -8.99 21.29 6.39
CA LYS A 3 -9.64 19.95 6.28
C LYS A 3 -8.84 18.90 5.48
N PHE A 4 -7.74 19.28 4.83
CA PHE A 4 -6.89 18.37 4.05
C PHE A 4 -5.80 17.66 4.87
N PHE A 5 -5.50 18.15 6.08
CA PHE A 5 -4.37 17.68 6.89
C PHE A 5 -4.59 16.33 7.57
N ILE A 6 -5.84 15.91 7.75
CA ILE A 6 -6.17 14.66 8.45
C ILE A 6 -5.96 13.43 7.54
N ILE A 7 -6.03 13.59 6.21
CA ILE A 7 -5.89 12.47 5.26
C ILE A 7 -4.43 12.00 5.15
N VAL A 8 -3.45 12.87 5.43
CA VAL A 8 -2.02 12.52 5.40
C VAL A 8 -1.59 11.84 6.71
N PHE A 9 -2.27 12.09 7.83
CA PHE A 9 -1.93 11.51 9.13
C PHE A 9 -2.26 10.01 9.25
N LEU A 10 -3.17 9.48 8.43
CA LEU A 10 -3.45 8.03 8.37
C LEU A 10 -2.37 7.22 7.63
N PHE A 11 -1.47 7.87 6.88
CA PHE A 11 -0.38 7.19 6.17
C PHE A 11 1.02 7.48 6.76
N VAL A 12 1.16 8.55 7.56
CA VAL A 12 2.46 8.98 8.13
C VAL A 12 2.66 8.54 9.60
N GLY A 13 1.60 8.05 10.26
CA GLY A 13 1.58 7.80 11.71
C GLY A 13 2.26 6.52 12.24
N VAL A 14 3.06 5.78 11.47
CA VAL A 14 3.76 4.58 11.99
C VAL A 14 5.19 4.48 11.46
N PHE A 15 5.99 5.54 11.69
CA PHE A 15 7.45 5.46 11.77
C PHE A 15 7.89 5.20 13.23
N GLY A 16 7.08 4.45 13.98
CA GLY A 16 7.44 3.90 15.27
C GLY A 16 8.26 2.62 15.06
N ILE A 17 9.55 2.73 15.34
CA ILE A 17 10.52 1.64 15.44
C ILE A 17 9.98 0.61 16.45
N PHE A 18 9.33 -0.45 15.98
CA PHE A 18 9.09 -1.65 16.77
C PHE A 18 9.56 -2.88 15.99
N SER A 19 10.70 -3.38 16.45
CA SER A 19 11.27 -4.68 16.13
C SER A 19 10.35 -5.79 16.65
N ASN A 20 9.54 -6.39 15.78
CA ASN A 20 9.02 -7.75 15.94
C ASN A 20 8.67 -8.28 14.54
N ALA A 21 9.35 -9.34 14.10
CA ALA A 21 9.20 -9.89 12.76
C ALA A 21 7.74 -10.29 12.44
N ASP A 22 6.98 -10.73 13.44
CA ASP A 22 5.56 -11.10 13.29
C ASP A 22 4.66 -9.90 12.98
N VAL A 23 4.94 -8.72 13.55
CA VAL A 23 4.16 -7.49 13.28
C VAL A 23 4.34 -7.03 11.84
N LYS A 24 5.53 -7.22 11.25
CA LYS A 24 5.81 -6.84 9.85
C LYS A 24 5.05 -7.70 8.83
N VAL A 25 4.97 -9.02 9.05
CA VAL A 25 4.29 -9.96 8.13
C VAL A 25 2.78 -9.75 8.13
N VAL A 26 2.18 -9.43 9.29
CA VAL A 26 0.76 -9.10 9.40
C VAL A 26 0.44 -7.82 8.63
N LYS A 27 1.28 -6.78 8.77
CA LYS A 27 1.07 -5.47 8.13
C LYS A 27 1.08 -5.52 6.59
N ASP A 28 2.03 -6.23 5.99
CA ASP A 28 2.11 -6.40 4.52
C ASP A 28 0.85 -7.08 3.95
N LYS A 29 0.26 -8.05 4.67
CA LYS A 29 -0.99 -8.71 4.28
C LYS A 29 -2.19 -7.77 4.39
N VAL A 30 -2.28 -7.00 5.48
CA VAL A 30 -3.35 -6.02 5.74
C VAL A 30 -3.39 -4.97 4.62
N ASP A 31 -2.25 -4.42 4.22
CA ASP A 31 -2.20 -3.39 3.19
C ASP A 31 -2.60 -3.89 1.79
N SER A 32 -2.23 -5.12 1.45
CA SER A 32 -2.67 -5.75 0.19
C SER A 32 -4.17 -6.01 0.15
N ARG A 33 -4.79 -6.26 1.30
CA ARG A 33 -6.24 -6.47 1.44
C ARG A 33 -6.96 -5.14 1.33
N LEU A 34 -6.52 -4.12 2.06
CA LEU A 34 -7.09 -2.77 2.02
C LEU A 34 -7.15 -2.22 0.58
N TYR A 35 -6.05 -2.37 -0.18
CA TYR A 35 -5.99 -1.92 -1.56
C TYR A 35 -7.00 -2.65 -2.47
N ARG A 36 -7.17 -3.96 -2.28
CA ARG A 36 -8.19 -4.74 -3.02
C ARG A 36 -9.60 -4.29 -2.67
N GLU A 37 -9.86 -4.02 -1.40
CA GLU A 37 -11.16 -3.53 -0.94
C GLU A 37 -11.47 -2.14 -1.47
N ILE A 38 -10.48 -1.25 -1.56
CA ILE A 38 -10.64 0.05 -2.21
C ILE A 38 -11.17 -0.11 -3.64
N PHE A 39 -10.62 -1.04 -4.44
CA PHE A 39 -11.15 -1.29 -5.78
C PHE A 39 -12.53 -1.92 -5.79
N SER A 40 -12.81 -2.81 -4.84
CA SER A 40 -14.15 -3.37 -4.66
C SER A 40 -15.18 -2.25 -4.39
N ILE A 41 -14.82 -1.30 -3.51
CA ILE A 41 -15.62 -0.12 -3.21
C ILE A 41 -15.82 0.72 -4.47
N LEU A 42 -14.76 1.02 -5.23
CA LEU A 42 -14.86 1.82 -6.46
C LEU A 42 -15.80 1.19 -7.49
N LYS A 43 -15.78 -0.14 -7.65
CA LYS A 43 -16.70 -0.86 -8.54
C LYS A 43 -18.17 -0.73 -8.13
N SER A 44 -18.43 -0.50 -6.84
CA SER A 44 -19.78 -0.34 -6.30
C SER A 44 -20.29 1.11 -6.34
N LEU A 45 -19.43 2.07 -6.70
CA LEU A 45 -19.83 3.47 -6.86
C LEU A 45 -20.51 3.67 -8.21
N ASP A 46 -21.49 4.55 -8.24
CA ASP A 46 -22.13 5.00 -9.47
C ASP A 46 -21.23 6.01 -10.19
N LEU A 47 -20.20 5.49 -10.87
CA LEU A 47 -19.20 6.29 -11.58
C LEU A 47 -19.71 6.67 -12.98
N THR A 48 -19.54 7.94 -13.35
CA THR A 48 -19.81 8.40 -14.72
C THR A 48 -18.82 7.74 -15.71
N PRO A 49 -19.16 7.66 -17.01
CA PRO A 49 -18.22 7.15 -18.02
C PRO A 49 -16.86 7.87 -18.01
N SER A 50 -16.86 9.20 -17.83
CA SER A 50 -15.62 10.00 -17.74
C SER A 50 -14.78 9.62 -16.52
N GLN A 51 -15.40 9.49 -15.35
CA GLN A 51 -14.70 9.07 -14.13
C GLN A 51 -14.09 7.67 -14.28
N LYS A 52 -14.83 6.74 -14.91
CA LYS A 52 -14.34 5.38 -15.15
C LYS A 52 -13.07 5.38 -16.00
N GLU A 53 -13.05 6.14 -17.08
CA GLU A 53 -11.88 6.19 -17.97
C GLU A 53 -10.68 6.86 -17.29
N GLU A 54 -10.90 7.96 -16.55
CA GLU A 54 -9.85 8.63 -15.80
C GLU A 54 -9.26 7.74 -14.70
N ILE A 55 -10.11 7.09 -13.89
CA ILE A 55 -9.68 6.14 -12.85
C ILE A 55 -8.91 4.97 -13.47
N LYS A 56 -9.36 4.46 -14.62
CA LYS A 56 -8.65 3.40 -15.33
C LYS A 56 -7.25 3.83 -15.77
N GLY A 57 -7.09 5.06 -16.27
CA GLY A 57 -5.78 5.63 -16.58
C GLY A 57 -4.88 5.70 -15.34
N ILE A 58 -5.39 6.25 -14.23
CA ILE A 58 -4.67 6.32 -12.95
C ILE A 58 -4.21 4.94 -12.48
N ILE A 59 -5.06 3.91 -12.58
CA ILE A 59 -4.73 2.53 -12.19
C ILE A 59 -3.65 1.96 -13.10
N ASN A 60 -3.73 2.21 -14.40
CA ASN A 60 -2.74 1.70 -15.35
C ASN A 60 -1.35 2.28 -15.06
N ASP A 61 -1.26 3.58 -14.81
CA ASP A 61 0.00 4.25 -14.45
C ASP A 61 0.59 3.72 -13.14
N PHE A 62 -0.28 3.48 -12.14
CA PHE A 62 0.12 2.83 -10.90
C PHE A 62 0.65 1.42 -11.13
N ASN A 63 -0.04 0.62 -11.94
CA ASN A 63 0.39 -0.76 -12.21
C ASN A 63 1.76 -0.77 -12.87
N GLN A 64 1.99 0.10 -13.87
CA GLN A 64 3.30 0.19 -14.54
C GLN A 64 4.43 0.59 -13.57
N SER A 65 4.20 1.59 -12.72
CA SER A 65 5.21 2.04 -11.75
C SER A 65 5.50 0.98 -10.68
N VAL A 66 4.47 0.32 -10.13
CA VAL A 66 4.64 -0.66 -9.06
C VAL A 66 5.17 -2.01 -9.55
N LEU A 67 4.88 -2.42 -10.79
CA LEU A 67 5.41 -3.68 -11.33
C LEU A 67 6.94 -3.70 -11.33
N ASN A 68 7.58 -2.58 -11.67
CA ASN A 68 9.04 -2.47 -11.66
C ASN A 68 9.60 -2.63 -10.24
N LEU A 69 8.99 -1.96 -9.26
CA LEU A 69 9.37 -2.04 -7.85
C LEU A 69 9.19 -3.47 -7.29
N LEU A 70 8.08 -4.12 -7.62
CA LEU A 70 7.83 -5.51 -7.21
C LEU A 70 8.84 -6.48 -7.82
N SER A 71 9.23 -6.26 -9.08
CA SER A 71 10.27 -7.05 -9.74
C SER A 71 11.63 -6.90 -9.05
N GLN A 72 12.03 -5.66 -8.75
CA GLN A 72 13.26 -5.37 -8.00
C GLN A 72 13.27 -6.03 -6.63
N ARG A 73 12.19 -5.86 -5.84
CA ARG A 73 12.03 -6.50 -4.53
C ARG A 73 12.17 -8.02 -4.62
N ARG A 74 11.54 -8.64 -5.63
CA ARG A 74 11.62 -10.09 -5.84
C ARG A 74 13.05 -10.55 -6.13
N GLY A 75 13.79 -9.81 -6.96
CA GLY A 75 15.20 -10.08 -7.23
C GLY A 75 16.03 -10.11 -5.95
N ILE A 76 15.95 -9.05 -5.15
CA ILE A 76 16.68 -8.93 -3.88
C ILE A 76 16.27 -10.02 -2.88
N SER A 77 14.97 -10.34 -2.80
CA SER A 77 14.47 -11.41 -1.94
C SER A 77 15.04 -12.78 -2.33
N ILE A 78 15.16 -13.08 -3.62
CA ILE A 78 15.79 -14.32 -4.09
C ILE A 78 17.26 -14.36 -3.70
N GLU A 79 17.98 -13.24 -3.82
CA GLU A 79 19.38 -13.14 -3.42
C GLU A 79 19.57 -13.32 -1.90
N CYS A 80 18.69 -12.74 -1.08
CA CYS A 80 18.66 -12.98 0.36
C CYS A 80 18.50 -14.46 0.69
N HIS A 81 17.57 -15.16 0.04
CA HIS A 81 17.37 -16.60 0.25
C HIS A 81 18.60 -17.43 -0.16
N LYS A 82 19.25 -17.09 -1.28
CA LYS A 82 20.48 -17.76 -1.71
C LYS A 82 21.61 -17.55 -0.70
N MET A 83 21.73 -16.34 -0.14
CA MET A 83 22.74 -16.02 0.86
C MET A 83 22.52 -16.78 2.17
N LEU A 84 21.27 -16.87 2.65
CA LEU A 84 20.93 -17.67 3.84
C LEU A 84 21.22 -19.17 3.67
N ALA A 85 21.18 -19.67 2.43
CA ALA A 85 21.53 -21.05 2.11
C ALA A 85 23.04 -21.27 1.85
N SER A 86 23.83 -20.19 1.78
CA SER A 86 25.27 -20.24 1.55
C SER A 86 26.04 -20.64 2.82
N LYS A 87 27.19 -21.29 2.66
CA LYS A 87 28.15 -21.51 3.76
C LYS A 87 28.91 -20.24 4.14
N ASP A 88 29.07 -19.33 3.17
CA ASP A 88 29.75 -18.05 3.34
C ASP A 88 28.69 -16.96 3.53
N PHE A 89 28.06 -16.95 4.71
CA PHE A 89 27.07 -15.94 5.06
C PHE A 89 27.75 -14.59 5.33
N ASP A 90 27.30 -13.56 4.64
CA ASP A 90 27.75 -12.18 4.80
C ASP A 90 26.61 -11.38 5.42
N GLU A 91 26.72 -11.12 6.73
CA GLU A 91 25.70 -10.44 7.51
C GLU A 91 25.47 -9.00 7.04
N ASP A 92 26.56 -8.25 6.80
CA ASP A 92 26.49 -6.84 6.39
C ASP A 92 25.76 -6.72 5.04
N LYS A 93 26.11 -7.59 4.08
CA LYS A 93 25.45 -7.61 2.78
C LYS A 93 23.99 -8.05 2.90
N PHE A 94 23.68 -9.01 3.77
CA PHE A 94 22.30 -9.41 4.03
C PHE A 94 21.47 -8.24 4.58
N MET A 95 22.00 -7.52 5.57
CA MET A 95 21.33 -6.37 6.18
C MET A 95 21.12 -5.25 5.16
N GLN A 96 22.11 -4.96 4.31
CA GLN A 96 21.95 -3.98 3.23
C GLN A 96 20.83 -4.37 2.26
N MET A 97 20.69 -5.65 1.92
CA MET A 97 19.59 -6.13 1.07
C MET A 97 18.23 -5.98 1.76
N GLN A 98 18.14 -6.21 3.07
CA GLN A 98 16.90 -5.99 3.84
C GLN A 98 16.51 -4.51 3.87
N GLU A 99 17.47 -3.60 4.03
CA GLU A 99 17.24 -2.16 3.93
C GLU A 99 16.72 -1.76 2.54
N ASN A 100 17.31 -2.30 1.47
CA ASN A 100 16.84 -2.06 0.11
C ASN A 100 15.40 -2.54 -0.10
N ILE A 101 15.04 -3.71 0.44
CA ILE A 101 13.65 -4.20 0.42
C ILE A 101 12.72 -3.24 1.19
N ALA A 102 13.16 -2.73 2.33
CA ALA A 102 12.37 -1.81 3.14
C ALA A 102 12.10 -0.47 2.40
N GLU A 103 13.10 0.09 1.72
CA GLU A 103 12.92 1.30 0.91
C GLU A 103 12.00 1.05 -0.29
N ILE A 104 12.11 -0.09 -0.98
CA ILE A 104 11.17 -0.44 -2.06
C ILE A 104 9.74 -0.54 -1.54
N ASN A 105 9.53 -1.18 -0.38
CA ASN A 105 8.21 -1.29 0.23
C ASN A 105 7.63 0.09 0.54
N LYS A 106 8.43 0.98 1.14
CA LYS A 106 8.06 2.38 1.40
C LYS A 106 7.65 3.11 0.13
N GLU A 107 8.39 2.97 -0.96
CA GLU A 107 8.02 3.57 -2.25
C GLU A 107 6.68 3.03 -2.76
N ILE A 108 6.44 1.71 -2.67
CA ILE A 108 5.15 1.10 -3.03
C ILE A 108 4.01 1.70 -2.19
N TYR A 109 4.23 1.93 -0.89
CA TYR A 109 3.24 2.57 -0.01
C TYR A 109 2.93 4.01 -0.45
N ILE A 110 3.97 4.79 -0.77
CA ILE A 110 3.82 6.16 -1.27
C ILE A 110 3.01 6.16 -2.58
N GLN A 111 3.34 5.29 -3.53
CA GLN A 111 2.63 5.16 -4.81
C GLN A 111 1.15 4.79 -4.59
N ARG A 112 0.84 3.87 -3.66
CA ARG A 112 -0.55 3.52 -3.30
C ARG A 112 -1.31 4.72 -2.76
N ALA A 113 -0.72 5.47 -1.83
CA ALA A 113 -1.35 6.64 -1.23
C ALA A 113 -1.60 7.75 -2.27
N GLN A 114 -0.64 7.99 -3.15
CA GLN A 114 -0.77 8.95 -4.25
C GLN A 114 -1.88 8.54 -5.24
N THR A 115 -1.94 7.27 -5.61
CA THR A 115 -2.99 6.72 -6.48
C THR A 115 -4.37 6.87 -5.87
N LEU A 116 -4.52 6.54 -4.58
CA LEU A 116 -5.78 6.72 -3.87
C LEU A 116 -6.18 8.21 -3.85
N LEU A 117 -5.24 9.12 -3.58
CA LEU A 117 -5.51 10.55 -3.60
C LEU A 117 -5.96 11.03 -4.99
N LYS A 118 -5.32 10.55 -6.06
CA LYS A 118 -5.73 10.87 -7.45
C LYS A 118 -7.15 10.39 -7.70
N ILE A 119 -7.49 9.15 -7.33
CA ILE A 119 -8.85 8.62 -7.46
C ILE A 119 -9.85 9.45 -6.65
N LEU A 120 -9.55 9.78 -5.38
CA LEU A 120 -10.45 10.58 -4.55
C LEU A 120 -10.75 11.96 -5.15
N LYS A 121 -9.82 12.54 -5.92
CA LYS A 121 -10.03 13.81 -6.62
C LYS A 121 -10.95 13.71 -7.84
N THR A 122 -11.15 12.51 -8.39
CA THR A 122 -12.09 12.30 -9.52
C THR A 122 -13.52 12.07 -9.05
N LEU A 123 -13.72 11.77 -7.76
CA LEU A 123 -15.02 11.48 -7.17
C LEU A 123 -15.73 12.76 -6.70
N ASP A 124 -17.06 12.76 -6.75
CA ASP A 124 -17.87 13.80 -6.12
C ASP A 124 -18.01 13.60 -4.60
N ASP A 125 -18.52 14.61 -3.90
CA ASP A 125 -18.68 14.58 -2.43
C ASP A 125 -19.57 13.43 -1.93
N ARG A 126 -20.60 13.05 -2.71
CA ARG A 126 -21.50 11.94 -2.36
C ARG A 126 -20.77 10.61 -2.46
N GLN A 127 -20.03 10.39 -3.54
CA GLN A 127 -19.20 9.20 -3.77
C GLN A 127 -18.10 9.10 -2.71
N ILE A 128 -17.42 10.20 -2.38
CA ILE A 128 -16.41 10.26 -1.30
C ILE A 128 -17.03 9.87 0.04
N LYS A 129 -18.23 10.36 0.36
CA LYS A 129 -18.92 10.00 1.61
C LYS A 129 -19.22 8.50 1.70
N ILE A 130 -19.68 7.90 0.60
CA ILE A 130 -19.92 6.44 0.53
C ILE A 130 -18.62 5.68 0.73
N MET A 131 -17.55 6.09 0.04
CA MET A 131 -16.24 5.46 0.15
C MET A 131 -15.70 5.50 1.59
N ARG A 132 -15.76 6.66 2.25
CA ARG A 132 -15.37 6.81 3.67
C ARG A 132 -16.17 5.91 4.60
N GLY A 133 -17.49 5.81 4.40
CA GLY A 133 -18.34 4.94 5.21
C GLY A 133 -17.93 3.47 5.11
N LYS A 134 -17.60 3.01 3.89
CA LYS A 134 -17.12 1.64 3.67
C LYS A 134 -15.72 1.40 4.23
N LEU A 135 -14.80 2.36 4.06
CA LEU A 135 -13.45 2.27 4.62
C LEU A 135 -13.44 2.21 6.14
N SER A 136 -14.24 3.05 6.81
CA SER A 136 -14.34 3.02 8.27
C SER A 136 -14.88 1.70 8.81
N LYS A 137 -15.76 1.02 8.06
CA LYS A 137 -16.23 -0.32 8.43
C LYS A 137 -15.10 -1.35 8.30
N LEU A 138 -14.35 -1.29 7.20
CA LEU A 138 -13.21 -2.17 6.96
C LEU A 138 -12.10 -1.99 8.02
N GLU A 139 -11.84 -0.76 8.44
CA GLU A 139 -10.89 -0.45 9.51
C GLU A 139 -11.25 -1.19 10.80
N LYS A 140 -12.51 -1.13 11.22
CA LYS A 140 -13.00 -1.86 12.40
C LYS A 140 -12.86 -3.38 12.26
N GLU A 141 -13.22 -3.92 11.10
CA GLU A 141 -13.05 -5.36 10.82
C GLU A 141 -11.58 -5.79 10.87
N ILE A 142 -10.64 -4.90 10.52
CA ILE A 142 -9.21 -5.17 10.61
C ILE A 142 -8.74 -5.10 12.07
N GLU A 143 -9.19 -4.10 12.83
CA GLU A 143 -8.90 -3.96 14.26
C GLU A 143 -9.35 -5.21 15.03
N GLU A 144 -10.59 -5.67 14.82
CA GLU A 144 -11.15 -6.87 15.45
C GLU A 144 -10.38 -8.17 15.10
N LEU A 145 -9.73 -8.23 13.93
CA LEU A 145 -8.91 -9.38 13.53
C LEU A 145 -7.48 -9.34 14.09
N SER A 146 -7.07 -8.21 14.67
CA SER A 146 -5.74 -8.00 15.23
C SER A 146 -5.67 -8.17 16.74
N GLU A 147 -6.82 -8.33 17.40
CA GLU A 147 -6.99 -8.69 18.82
C GLU A 147 -7.07 -10.22 18.99
#